data_AF-A0A9E3I882-F1
#
_entry.id   AF-A0A9E3I882-F1
#
_cell.length_a   1.000
_cell.length_b   1.000
_cell.length_c   1.000
_cell.angle_alpha   90.00
_cell.angle_beta   90.00
_cell.angle_gamma   90.00
#
_symmetry.space_group_name_H-M   'P 1'
#
loop_
_entity.id
_entity.type
_entity.pdbx_description
1 polymer ?
#
loop_
_entity_poly.entity_id
_entity_poly.type
_entity_poly.pdbx_seq_one_letter_code
_entity_poly.pdbx_strand_id
1 'polypeptide(L)'
;MIKNTLFLSAMLIGSILMSACGEKGPFKVVFISGSNEYFSDISLLKYKEYLENNYEDVEVTLLQAGGELNQKHEYSDLPGLEALENCDLLLIFTRRLTIPDEQIQHVKNYVNSGGPVVALRTASHGFQNWLEIDKDVWGGNYRGHYPGSPEQTAIDEQGNRYPEGEVTGPTLKVKINPDAKDHPVLDGITDFRSRYSLYRTSPVAPDVEVLMTGTIPTGESEPLAWTRKYKGARVVYIAIGGLQDWENSTFKRLVTNALFWAGKRNIPPEVPATVKQRPQPKGKIMLSARSRVEREKGSDQWEETTVAEELFIGETAIIICDMWDKHWCTGATKRVDELARKMAPVVNEAREKGIQIIHAPSSTMPFYAGWPQKQRMMLAPEVPKPEPLDLPDHPLPIDDSDGGCDTDDESHSAWTRQSPHIEISEYDGISDDGNEIYNFFKEQGIKRIIMMGVHTNMCVLNRSFAIKQMRRWGIDCLLVRDLTDAMYDPKDAPYVSHDEGTELVVQHIEKYWCPSILSKDLVAALDKL
;
A
#
# COMPACT_ATOMS: atom_id res chain seq x y z
N MET A 1 12.91 74.82 21.58
CA MET A 1 13.14 74.30 20.22
C MET A 1 13.05 72.78 20.31
N ILE A 2 12.49 72.14 19.27
CA ILE A 2 12.13 70.70 19.15
C ILE A 2 10.70 70.39 19.64
N LYS A 3 9.81 70.29 18.65
CA LYS A 3 8.45 69.74 18.73
C LYS A 3 8.55 68.21 18.67
N ASN A 4 7.93 67.49 19.61
CA ASN A 4 7.63 66.06 19.46
C ASN A 4 6.16 65.90 19.09
N THR A 5 5.92 65.41 17.87
CA THR A 5 4.61 65.07 17.33
C THR A 5 4.29 63.63 17.72
N LEU A 6 3.27 63.43 18.56
CA LEU A 6 2.69 62.11 18.84
C LEU A 6 1.72 61.77 17.70
N PHE A 7 2.01 60.74 16.92
CA PHE A 7 1.05 60.11 16.01
C PHE A 7 0.36 58.97 16.77
N LEU A 8 -0.90 59.15 17.17
CA LEU A 8 -1.78 58.03 17.53
C LEU A 8 -2.43 57.53 16.24
N SER A 9 -2.09 56.33 15.77
CA SER A 9 -2.89 55.62 14.78
C SER A 9 -4.03 54.89 15.51
N ALA A 10 -5.26 55.24 15.16
CA ALA A 10 -6.45 54.50 15.57
C ALA A 10 -6.54 53.23 14.72
N MET A 11 -6.38 52.06 15.33
CA MET A 11 -6.69 50.77 14.70
C MET A 11 -8.20 50.54 14.81
N LEU A 12 -8.89 50.71 13.67
CA LEU A 12 -10.28 50.30 13.48
C LEU A 12 -10.30 48.76 13.41
N ILE A 13 -10.77 48.10 14.46
CA ILE A 13 -11.07 46.66 14.42
C ILE A 13 -12.42 46.52 13.70
N GLY A 14 -12.37 46.24 12.41
CA GLY A 14 -13.53 45.82 11.64
C GLY A 14 -13.92 44.41 12.07
N SER A 15 -15.03 44.29 12.79
CA SER A 15 -15.67 43.01 13.09
C SER A 15 -16.25 42.42 11.81
N ILE A 16 -15.52 41.50 11.17
CA ILE A 16 -16.08 40.61 10.16
C ILE A 16 -16.97 39.61 10.89
N LEU A 17 -18.29 39.82 10.81
CA LEU A 17 -19.27 38.78 11.10
C LEU A 17 -19.07 37.65 10.07
N MET A 18 -18.26 36.65 10.40
CA MET A 18 -18.40 35.34 9.80
C MET A 18 -19.77 34.82 10.22
N SER A 19 -20.68 34.73 9.26
CA SER A 19 -21.93 34.00 9.43
C SER A 19 -21.56 32.55 9.73
N ALA A 20 -21.64 32.16 11.01
CA ALA A 20 -21.63 30.78 11.41
C ALA A 20 -22.82 30.10 10.73
N CYS A 21 -22.56 29.41 9.62
CA CYS A 21 -23.46 28.40 9.11
C CYS A 21 -23.50 27.34 10.22
N GLY A 22 -24.61 27.32 10.98
CA GLY A 22 -24.70 26.57 12.23
C GLY A 22 -24.15 25.15 12.07
N GLU A 23 -23.36 24.71 13.04
CA GLU A 23 -22.84 23.35 13.12
C GLU A 23 -24.02 22.39 12.97
N LYS A 24 -24.18 21.85 11.76
CA LYS A 24 -25.03 20.69 11.55
C LYS A 24 -24.49 19.64 12.53
N GLY A 25 -25.36 19.07 13.37
CA GLY A 25 -24.99 17.99 14.29
C GLY A 25 -24.31 16.80 13.59
N PRO A 26 -24.01 15.72 14.33
CA PRO A 26 -23.17 14.63 13.81
C PRO A 26 -23.64 14.17 12.43
N PHE A 27 -22.69 14.03 11.51
CA PHE A 27 -22.93 13.52 10.16
C PHE A 27 -23.24 12.03 10.25
N LYS A 28 -24.53 11.71 10.24
CA LYS A 28 -25.04 10.35 10.41
C LYS A 28 -25.02 9.59 9.10
N VAL A 29 -24.13 8.62 8.98
CA VAL A 29 -23.97 7.84 7.77
C VAL A 29 -24.41 6.39 8.03
N VAL A 30 -25.30 5.87 7.20
CA VAL A 30 -25.66 4.44 7.24
C VAL A 30 -24.87 3.71 6.17
N PHE A 31 -24.17 2.66 6.57
CA PHE A 31 -23.50 1.73 5.67
C PHE A 31 -24.35 0.47 5.55
N ILE A 32 -24.65 0.05 4.32
CA ILE A 32 -25.22 -1.27 4.04
C ILE A 32 -24.13 -2.16 3.45
N SER A 33 -23.73 -3.15 4.23
CA SER A 33 -22.84 -4.24 3.80
C SER A 33 -23.67 -5.45 3.38
N GLY A 34 -23.41 -6.00 2.19
CA GLY A 34 -24.09 -7.21 1.74
C GLY A 34 -23.45 -7.86 0.52
N SER A 35 -22.13 -7.81 0.43
CA SER A 35 -21.36 -8.48 -0.61
C SER A 35 -20.43 -9.51 0.02
N ASN A 36 -20.88 -10.77 0.02
CA ASN A 36 -20.07 -11.90 0.50
C ASN A 36 -18.80 -12.10 -0.36
N GLU A 37 -18.92 -11.95 -1.69
CA GLU A 37 -17.80 -12.09 -2.64
C GLU A 37 -16.66 -11.09 -2.40
N TYR A 38 -16.96 -9.91 -1.85
CA TYR A 38 -15.96 -8.86 -1.64
C TYR A 38 -15.72 -8.52 -0.16
N PHE A 39 -16.24 -9.34 0.76
CA PHE A 39 -16.09 -9.13 2.21
C PHE A 39 -16.43 -7.69 2.62
N SER A 40 -17.59 -7.19 2.16
CA SER A 40 -18.00 -5.81 2.42
C SER A 40 -18.14 -5.52 3.92
N ASP A 41 -18.42 -6.53 4.73
CA ASP A 41 -18.50 -6.42 6.19
C ASP A 41 -17.14 -6.15 6.82
N ILE A 42 -16.08 -6.84 6.38
CA ILE A 42 -14.72 -6.60 6.86
C ILE A 42 -14.24 -5.21 6.44
N SER A 43 -14.40 -4.85 5.17
CA SER A 43 -13.94 -3.56 4.65
C SER A 43 -14.70 -2.37 5.24
N LEU A 44 -16.04 -2.44 5.30
CA LEU A 44 -16.84 -1.35 5.84
C LEU A 44 -16.75 -1.22 7.36
N LEU A 45 -16.49 -2.30 8.11
CA LEU A 45 -16.22 -2.20 9.54
C LEU A 45 -14.92 -1.43 9.81
N LYS A 46 -13.82 -1.82 9.15
CA LYS A 46 -12.54 -1.10 9.25
C LYS A 46 -12.67 0.35 8.79
N TYR A 47 -13.47 0.60 7.75
CA TYR A 47 -13.68 1.95 7.24
C TYR A 47 -14.57 2.80 8.17
N LYS A 48 -15.57 2.21 8.82
CA LYS A 48 -16.35 2.85 9.90
C LYS A 48 -15.42 3.30 11.02
N GLU A 49 -14.58 2.40 11.53
CA GLU A 49 -13.61 2.72 12.59
C GLU A 49 -12.65 3.82 12.12
N TYR A 50 -12.20 3.79 10.87
CA TYR A 50 -11.38 4.85 10.29
C TYR A 50 -12.10 6.21 10.30
N LEU A 51 -13.36 6.28 9.88
CA LEU A 51 -14.09 7.54 9.85
C LEU A 51 -14.30 8.11 11.25
N GLU A 52 -14.77 7.28 12.19
CA GLU A 52 -15.11 7.71 13.55
C GLU A 52 -13.87 8.07 14.38
N ASN A 53 -12.71 7.47 14.10
CA ASN A 53 -11.47 7.80 14.81
C ASN A 53 -10.76 9.05 14.26
N ASN A 54 -11.03 9.47 13.02
CA ASN A 54 -10.24 10.51 12.35
C ASN A 54 -11.03 11.76 11.98
N TYR A 55 -12.37 11.71 11.99
CA TYR A 55 -13.21 12.85 11.70
C TYR A 55 -14.17 13.10 12.86
N GLU A 56 -14.03 14.28 13.46
CA GLU A 56 -14.98 14.76 14.46
C GLU A 56 -16.39 14.81 13.86
N ASP A 57 -17.39 14.52 14.69
CA ASP A 57 -18.80 14.58 14.32
C ASP A 57 -19.22 13.67 13.15
N VAL A 58 -18.57 12.51 12.96
CA VAL A 58 -19.09 11.44 12.09
C VAL A 58 -19.59 10.28 12.92
N GLU A 59 -20.83 9.87 12.67
CA GLU A 59 -21.46 8.71 13.31
C GLU A 59 -21.86 7.72 12.23
N VAL A 60 -21.32 6.51 12.26
CA VAL A 60 -21.62 5.49 11.25
C VAL A 60 -22.45 4.37 11.84
N THR A 61 -23.62 4.11 11.27
CA THR A 61 -24.36 2.87 11.55
C THR A 61 -24.08 1.84 10.47
N LEU A 62 -23.44 0.72 10.84
CA LEU A 62 -23.16 -0.38 9.91
C LEU A 62 -24.27 -1.43 9.99
N LEU A 63 -25.04 -1.57 8.92
CA LEU A 63 -26.02 -2.63 8.71
C LEU A 63 -25.37 -3.73 7.88
N GLN A 64 -25.53 -4.98 8.31
CA GLN A 64 -24.95 -6.14 7.66
C GLN A 64 -26.05 -7.10 7.20
N ALA A 65 -26.00 -7.48 5.93
CA ALA A 65 -26.85 -8.51 5.37
C ALA A 65 -26.51 -9.88 5.99
N GLY A 66 -27.53 -10.70 6.17
CA GLY A 66 -27.44 -12.02 6.79
C GLY A 66 -28.49 -12.99 6.23
N GLY A 67 -28.97 -13.87 7.09
CA GLY A 67 -29.84 -14.98 6.70
C GLY A 67 -29.07 -16.18 6.17
N GLU A 68 -29.80 -17.26 5.87
CA GLU A 68 -29.20 -18.44 5.24
C GLU A 68 -28.70 -18.07 3.85
N LEU A 69 -27.43 -18.39 3.59
CA LEU A 69 -26.82 -18.23 2.27
C LEU A 69 -27.50 -19.17 1.28
N ASN A 70 -27.90 -18.64 0.13
CA ASN A 70 -28.42 -19.48 -0.95
C ASN A 70 -27.30 -20.31 -1.61
N GLN A 71 -27.66 -21.16 -2.58
CA GLN A 71 -26.71 -22.00 -3.33
C GLN A 71 -25.63 -21.21 -4.12
N LYS A 72 -25.77 -19.89 -4.22
CA LYS A 72 -24.82 -18.97 -4.87
C LYS A 72 -24.05 -18.11 -3.85
N HIS A 73 -24.15 -18.43 -2.56
CA HIS A 73 -23.54 -17.72 -1.45
C HIS A 73 -23.98 -16.23 -1.35
N GLU A 74 -25.25 -15.96 -1.60
CA GLU A 74 -25.87 -14.64 -1.49
C GLU A 74 -26.76 -14.58 -0.25
N TYR A 75 -26.77 -13.42 0.42
CA TYR A 75 -27.61 -13.17 1.60
C TYR A 75 -29.07 -12.94 1.21
N SER A 76 -29.96 -13.22 2.17
CA SER A 76 -31.42 -13.18 2.00
C SER A 76 -32.14 -12.28 3.00
N ASP A 77 -31.42 -11.70 3.96
CA ASP A 77 -31.98 -10.83 5.00
C ASP A 77 -31.12 -9.59 5.22
N LEU A 78 -31.72 -8.46 5.56
CA LEU A 78 -31.04 -7.20 5.87
C LEU A 78 -31.77 -6.44 6.99
N PRO A 79 -31.51 -6.77 8.27
CA PRO A 79 -32.12 -6.11 9.41
C PRO A 79 -31.58 -4.68 9.65
N GLY A 80 -32.33 -3.89 10.42
CA GLY A 80 -31.89 -2.56 10.90
C GLY A 80 -32.15 -1.39 9.94
N LEU A 81 -32.93 -1.60 8.87
CA LEU A 81 -33.18 -0.60 7.83
C LEU A 81 -34.04 0.60 8.29
N GLU A 82 -34.68 0.53 9.45
CA GLU A 82 -35.29 1.66 10.14
C GLU A 82 -34.30 2.79 10.44
N ALA A 83 -32.99 2.48 10.52
CA ALA A 83 -31.94 3.48 10.65
C ALA A 83 -31.91 4.51 9.50
N LEU A 84 -32.45 4.16 8.32
CA LEU A 84 -32.54 5.07 7.17
C LEU A 84 -33.50 6.25 7.40
N GLU A 85 -34.39 6.18 8.38
CA GLU A 85 -35.31 7.27 8.70
C GLU A 85 -34.60 8.47 9.33
N ASN A 86 -33.41 8.26 9.91
CA ASN A 86 -32.69 9.24 10.71
C ASN A 86 -31.21 9.40 10.30
N CYS A 87 -30.88 9.14 9.03
CA CYS A 87 -29.52 9.33 8.51
C CYS A 87 -29.42 10.51 7.54
N ASP A 88 -28.22 11.08 7.45
CA ASP A 88 -27.88 12.14 6.49
C ASP A 88 -27.46 11.58 5.14
N LEU A 89 -26.90 10.36 5.12
CA LEU A 89 -26.39 9.71 3.92
C LEU A 89 -26.41 8.18 4.02
N LEU A 90 -26.61 7.52 2.88
CA LEU A 90 -26.51 6.08 2.72
C LEU A 90 -25.30 5.69 1.85
N LEU A 91 -24.44 4.80 2.33
CA LEU A 91 -23.47 4.06 1.52
C LEU A 91 -23.97 2.63 1.29
N ILE A 92 -23.99 2.18 0.03
CA ILE A 92 -24.43 0.83 -0.35
C ILE A 92 -23.27 0.04 -0.95
N PHE A 93 -22.94 -1.09 -0.35
CA PHE A 93 -22.02 -2.08 -0.89
C PHE A 93 -22.63 -3.48 -0.77
N THR A 94 -23.54 -3.79 -1.69
CA THR A 94 -24.30 -5.05 -1.71
C THR A 94 -24.10 -5.79 -3.03
N ARG A 95 -24.33 -7.11 -3.03
CA ARG A 95 -24.25 -7.93 -4.23
C ARG A 95 -25.34 -8.99 -4.24
N ARG A 96 -26.18 -8.97 -5.28
CA ARG A 96 -27.16 -10.01 -5.61
C ARG A 96 -28.06 -10.47 -4.45
N LEU A 97 -28.44 -9.53 -3.59
CA LEU A 97 -29.35 -9.77 -2.49
C LEU A 97 -30.79 -9.94 -2.99
N THR A 98 -31.52 -10.90 -2.46
CA THR A 98 -32.99 -10.96 -2.58
C THR A 98 -33.57 -10.90 -1.17
N ILE A 99 -33.89 -9.70 -0.72
CA ILE A 99 -34.41 -9.43 0.63
C ILE A 99 -35.94 -9.30 0.63
N PRO A 100 -36.63 -9.53 1.76
CA PRO A 100 -38.07 -9.32 1.91
C PRO A 100 -38.57 -7.97 1.36
N ASP A 101 -39.79 -7.96 0.84
CA ASP A 101 -40.41 -6.77 0.23
C ASP A 101 -40.50 -5.58 1.21
N GLU A 102 -40.76 -5.86 2.49
CA GLU A 102 -40.78 -4.86 3.56
C GLU A 102 -39.41 -4.19 3.72
N GLN A 103 -38.33 -4.97 3.71
CA GLN A 103 -36.97 -4.46 3.87
C GLN A 103 -36.53 -3.62 2.67
N ILE A 104 -36.69 -4.12 1.43
CA ILE A 104 -36.32 -3.33 0.25
C ILE A 104 -37.14 -2.04 0.15
N GLN A 105 -38.34 -1.99 0.72
CA GLN A 105 -39.17 -0.79 0.74
C GLN A 105 -38.53 0.35 1.55
N HIS A 106 -37.81 0.07 2.65
CA HIS A 106 -37.04 1.10 3.37
C HIS A 106 -35.98 1.75 2.48
N VAL A 107 -35.21 0.94 1.75
CA VAL A 107 -34.19 1.43 0.80
C VAL A 107 -34.84 2.24 -0.32
N LYS A 108 -35.93 1.72 -0.91
CA LYS A 108 -36.71 2.41 -1.95
C LYS A 108 -37.24 3.74 -1.44
N ASN A 109 -37.78 3.81 -0.22
CA ASN A 109 -38.31 5.04 0.36
C ASN A 109 -37.22 6.09 0.53
N TYR A 110 -36.09 5.74 1.14
CA TYR A 110 -34.95 6.63 1.31
C TYR A 110 -34.48 7.21 -0.03
N VAL A 111 -34.19 6.34 -1.00
CA VAL A 111 -33.70 6.75 -2.32
C VAL A 111 -34.73 7.60 -3.07
N ASN A 112 -36.00 7.18 -3.07
CA ASN A 112 -37.06 7.90 -3.79
C ASN A 112 -37.46 9.22 -3.16
N SER A 113 -37.17 9.42 -1.88
CA SER A 113 -37.35 10.70 -1.17
C SER A 113 -36.29 11.75 -1.50
N GLY A 114 -35.20 11.35 -2.18
CA GLY A 114 -34.07 12.23 -2.48
C GLY A 114 -32.97 12.22 -1.41
N GLY A 115 -32.81 11.12 -0.67
CA GLY A 115 -31.67 10.91 0.20
C GLY A 115 -30.36 10.78 -0.61
N PRO A 116 -29.24 11.38 -0.17
CA PRO A 116 -27.96 11.26 -0.87
C PRO A 116 -27.38 9.84 -0.70
N VAL A 117 -26.66 9.38 -1.73
CA VAL A 117 -26.14 8.02 -1.79
C VAL A 117 -24.72 7.95 -2.34
N VAL A 118 -23.90 7.10 -1.74
CA VAL A 118 -22.65 6.59 -2.32
C VAL A 118 -22.81 5.09 -2.58
N ALA A 119 -22.76 4.67 -3.85
CA ALA A 119 -22.90 3.28 -4.25
C ALA A 119 -21.56 2.71 -4.70
N LEU A 120 -21.16 1.57 -4.13
CA LEU A 120 -19.86 0.95 -4.38
C LEU A 120 -19.97 -0.38 -5.10
N ARG A 121 -19.03 -0.61 -6.02
CA ARG A 121 -18.75 -1.88 -6.70
C ARG A 121 -20.04 -2.54 -7.22
N THR A 122 -20.48 -3.59 -6.56
CA THR A 122 -21.60 -4.44 -6.99
C THR A 122 -22.97 -3.83 -6.73
N ALA A 123 -23.07 -2.63 -6.14
CA ALA A 123 -24.34 -1.95 -5.91
C ALA A 123 -25.17 -1.71 -7.19
N SER A 124 -24.54 -1.73 -8.37
CA SER A 124 -25.21 -1.76 -9.69
C SER A 124 -26.08 -3.00 -9.92
N HIS A 125 -25.86 -4.07 -9.16
CA HIS A 125 -26.66 -5.29 -9.21
C HIS A 125 -26.83 -5.84 -7.79
N GLY A 126 -26.95 -4.93 -6.83
CA GLY A 126 -26.97 -5.21 -5.40
C GLY A 126 -28.26 -5.88 -4.94
N PHE A 127 -29.42 -5.44 -5.45
CA PHE A 127 -30.74 -5.95 -5.08
C PHE A 127 -31.43 -6.59 -6.29
N GLN A 128 -31.67 -7.90 -6.26
CA GLN A 128 -32.25 -8.65 -7.38
C GLN A 128 -33.75 -8.36 -7.59
N ASN A 129 -34.45 -7.93 -6.54
CA ASN A 129 -35.83 -7.45 -6.62
C ASN A 129 -35.94 -5.94 -6.94
N TRP A 130 -34.83 -5.29 -7.32
CA TRP A 130 -34.82 -3.91 -7.83
C TRP A 130 -33.55 -3.59 -8.65
N LEU A 131 -33.35 -4.28 -9.78
CA LEU A 131 -32.18 -4.09 -10.64
C LEU A 131 -32.16 -2.74 -11.36
N GLU A 132 -33.33 -2.13 -11.58
CA GLU A 132 -33.50 -0.86 -12.26
C GLU A 132 -32.80 0.30 -11.53
N ILE A 133 -32.48 0.14 -10.24
CA ILE A 133 -31.77 1.12 -9.42
C ILE A 133 -30.46 1.59 -10.07
N ASP A 134 -29.76 0.72 -10.80
CA ASP A 134 -28.51 1.08 -11.48
C ASP A 134 -28.70 2.15 -12.53
N LYS A 135 -29.65 1.89 -13.43
CA LYS A 135 -29.97 2.81 -14.51
C LYS A 135 -30.67 4.05 -13.98
N ASP A 136 -31.67 3.87 -13.13
CA ASP A 136 -32.58 4.95 -12.74
C ASP A 136 -31.93 5.89 -11.73
N VAL A 137 -31.13 5.35 -10.79
CA VAL A 137 -30.58 6.11 -9.65
C VAL A 137 -29.08 6.32 -9.77
N TRP A 138 -28.27 5.28 -10.01
CA TRP A 138 -26.81 5.44 -10.15
C TRP A 138 -26.43 6.12 -11.47
N GLY A 139 -27.26 5.97 -12.51
CA GLY A 139 -26.92 6.39 -13.87
C GLY A 139 -25.94 5.44 -14.54
N GLY A 140 -25.81 4.23 -13.99
CA GLY A 140 -24.99 3.16 -14.51
C GLY A 140 -25.69 2.34 -15.59
N ASN A 141 -24.96 1.37 -16.09
CA ASN A 141 -25.42 0.41 -17.09
C ASN A 141 -24.54 -0.84 -17.00
N TYR A 142 -24.61 -1.53 -15.87
CA TYR A 142 -23.80 -2.72 -15.63
C TYR A 142 -24.21 -3.86 -16.57
N ARG A 143 -23.26 -4.30 -17.40
CA ARG A 143 -23.46 -5.37 -18.40
C ARG A 143 -22.47 -6.53 -18.20
N GLY A 144 -22.06 -6.76 -16.95
CA GLY A 144 -21.01 -7.69 -16.60
C GLY A 144 -19.63 -7.04 -16.50
N HIS A 145 -18.59 -7.86 -16.54
CA HIS A 145 -17.21 -7.41 -16.38
C HIS A 145 -16.27 -8.11 -17.36
N TYR A 146 -15.09 -7.52 -17.56
CA TYR A 146 -13.98 -8.16 -18.25
C TYR A 146 -13.40 -9.31 -17.41
N PRO A 147 -12.69 -10.28 -18.01
CA PRO A 147 -12.18 -11.45 -17.30
C PRO A 147 -11.39 -11.08 -16.04
N GLY A 148 -11.67 -11.80 -14.96
CA GLY A 148 -11.06 -11.62 -13.65
C GLY A 148 -12.04 -12.04 -12.55
N SER A 149 -11.50 -12.62 -11.48
CA SER A 149 -12.25 -13.11 -10.33
C SER A 149 -11.63 -12.57 -9.04
N PRO A 150 -12.44 -12.13 -8.06
CA PRO A 150 -11.94 -11.77 -6.74
C PRO A 150 -11.41 -12.99 -5.98
N GLU A 151 -10.88 -12.76 -4.78
CA GLU A 151 -10.54 -13.83 -3.84
C GLU A 151 -11.76 -14.74 -3.57
N GLN A 152 -11.51 -16.03 -3.32
CA GLN A 152 -12.56 -16.96 -2.91
C GLN A 152 -12.81 -16.82 -1.40
N THR A 153 -14.01 -17.19 -0.96
CA THR A 153 -14.33 -17.24 0.47
C THR A 153 -14.00 -18.62 1.03
N ALA A 154 -13.09 -18.67 2.00
CA ALA A 154 -12.83 -19.82 2.85
C ALA A 154 -13.37 -19.60 4.27
N ILE A 155 -13.54 -20.70 5.01
CA ILE A 155 -14.03 -20.70 6.39
C ILE A 155 -13.03 -21.48 7.23
N ASP A 156 -12.60 -20.92 8.36
CA ASP A 156 -11.68 -21.59 9.29
C ASP A 156 -12.42 -22.61 10.18
N GLU A 157 -11.67 -23.35 11.00
CA GLU A 157 -12.23 -24.35 11.92
C GLU A 157 -13.17 -23.74 12.98
N GLN A 158 -13.08 -22.43 13.21
CA GLN A 158 -13.91 -21.67 14.14
C GLN A 158 -15.14 -21.05 13.48
N GLY A 159 -15.31 -21.23 12.16
CA GLY A 159 -16.42 -20.69 11.40
C GLY A 159 -16.23 -19.25 10.92
N ASN A 160 -15.04 -18.66 11.08
CA ASN A 160 -14.76 -17.32 10.56
C ASN A 160 -14.45 -17.39 9.07
N ARG A 161 -14.98 -16.41 8.34
CA ARG A 161 -14.72 -16.25 6.90
C ARG A 161 -13.42 -15.48 6.66
N TYR A 162 -12.62 -15.92 5.70
CA TYR A 162 -11.44 -15.21 5.24
C TYR A 162 -11.25 -15.34 3.72
N PRO A 163 -10.60 -14.37 3.06
CA PRO A 163 -10.25 -14.46 1.65
C PRO A 163 -9.16 -15.53 1.44
N GLU A 164 -9.38 -16.45 0.50
CA GLU A 164 -8.43 -17.47 0.09
C GLU A 164 -8.27 -17.46 -1.44
N GLY A 165 -7.05 -17.73 -1.91
CA GLY A 165 -6.71 -17.74 -3.33
C GLY A 165 -6.34 -16.36 -3.89
N GLU A 166 -5.84 -16.36 -5.12
CA GLU A 166 -5.38 -15.14 -5.79
C GLU A 166 -6.54 -14.44 -6.52
N VAL A 167 -6.58 -13.11 -6.41
CA VAL A 167 -7.35 -12.29 -7.37
C VAL A 167 -6.78 -12.55 -8.75
N THR A 168 -7.63 -13.01 -9.66
CA THR A 168 -7.26 -13.25 -11.04
C THR A 168 -7.77 -12.12 -11.92
N GLY A 169 -7.05 -11.83 -13.00
CA GLY A 169 -7.44 -10.82 -13.98
C GLY A 169 -6.46 -9.67 -14.13
N PRO A 170 -6.70 -8.79 -15.11
CA PRO A 170 -5.83 -7.67 -15.39
C PRO A 170 -5.90 -6.62 -14.27
N THR A 171 -4.73 -6.14 -13.85
CA THR A 171 -4.64 -4.94 -13.00
C THR A 171 -5.16 -3.73 -13.78
N LEU A 172 -6.19 -3.08 -13.26
CA LEU A 172 -6.74 -1.88 -13.85
C LEU A 172 -5.92 -0.65 -13.44
N LYS A 173 -5.69 0.25 -14.40
CA LYS A 173 -5.15 1.60 -14.15
C LYS A 173 -6.33 2.53 -13.97
N VAL A 174 -6.48 3.12 -12.79
CA VAL A 174 -7.49 4.14 -12.50
C VAL A 174 -6.88 5.51 -12.81
N LYS A 175 -7.56 6.29 -13.64
CA LYS A 175 -7.14 7.63 -13.99
C LYS A 175 -8.23 8.65 -13.73
N ILE A 176 -7.81 9.84 -13.31
CA ILE A 176 -8.71 11.01 -13.23
C ILE A 176 -9.13 11.41 -14.64
N ASN A 177 -10.42 11.70 -14.82
CA ASN A 177 -10.91 12.35 -16.02
C ASN A 177 -10.41 13.81 -16.04
N PRO A 178 -9.61 14.23 -17.05
CA PRO A 178 -9.09 15.59 -17.12
C PRO A 178 -10.16 16.68 -17.05
N ASP A 179 -11.36 16.40 -17.58
CA ASP A 179 -12.48 17.36 -17.61
C ASP A 179 -13.14 17.55 -16.24
N ALA A 180 -12.93 16.62 -15.30
CA ALA A 180 -13.50 16.65 -13.96
C ALA A 180 -12.44 16.89 -12.87
N LYS A 181 -11.18 17.15 -13.21
CA LYS A 181 -10.05 17.22 -12.26
C LYS A 181 -10.26 18.16 -11.07
N ASP A 182 -11.05 19.22 -11.24
CA ASP A 182 -11.33 20.24 -10.22
C ASP A 182 -12.57 19.89 -9.37
N HIS A 183 -13.21 18.75 -9.63
CA HIS A 183 -14.38 18.31 -8.88
C HIS A 183 -13.99 17.98 -7.42
N PRO A 184 -14.72 18.45 -6.39
CA PRO A 184 -14.31 18.27 -4.99
C PRO A 184 -14.09 16.82 -4.54
N VAL A 185 -14.80 15.87 -5.15
CA VAL A 185 -14.60 14.43 -4.87
C VAL A 185 -13.17 13.97 -5.19
N LEU A 186 -12.47 14.65 -6.09
CA LEU A 186 -11.12 14.33 -6.54
C LEU A 186 -10.02 15.09 -5.76
N ASP A 187 -10.37 15.84 -4.71
CA ASP A 187 -9.40 16.54 -3.87
C ASP A 187 -8.44 15.58 -3.15
N GLY A 188 -7.13 15.72 -3.39
CA GLY A 188 -6.09 14.83 -2.87
C GLY A 188 -6.04 13.45 -3.54
N ILE A 189 -6.74 13.26 -4.67
CA ILE A 189 -6.73 11.99 -5.41
C ILE A 189 -5.64 12.01 -6.48
N THR A 190 -4.88 10.92 -6.57
CA THR A 190 -3.93 10.66 -7.66
C THR A 190 -4.35 9.44 -8.47
N ASP A 191 -3.72 9.21 -9.62
CA ASP A 191 -3.86 7.95 -10.36
C ASP A 191 -3.41 6.78 -9.46
N PHE A 192 -4.13 5.65 -9.51
CA PHE A 192 -3.79 4.45 -8.75
C PHE A 192 -4.17 3.17 -9.51
N ARG A 193 -3.87 2.01 -8.93
CA ARG A 193 -4.20 0.71 -9.51
C ARG A 193 -5.16 -0.05 -8.61
N SER A 194 -6.05 -0.82 -9.23
CA SER A 194 -6.90 -1.81 -8.56
C SER A 194 -6.69 -3.16 -9.25
N ARG A 195 -6.87 -4.25 -8.50
CA ARG A 195 -6.69 -5.62 -9.03
C ARG A 195 -8.01 -6.32 -9.35
N TYR A 196 -9.13 -5.67 -9.08
CA TYR A 196 -10.45 -6.25 -9.30
C TYR A 196 -10.98 -5.99 -10.71
N SER A 197 -11.90 -6.84 -11.17
CA SER A 197 -12.41 -6.84 -12.55
C SER A 197 -13.00 -5.48 -12.98
N LEU A 198 -12.68 -5.04 -14.20
CA LEU A 198 -13.25 -3.85 -14.82
C LEU A 198 -14.70 -4.13 -15.27
N TYR A 199 -15.64 -3.29 -14.84
CA TYR A 199 -17.06 -3.42 -15.23
C TYR A 199 -17.33 -2.78 -16.58
N ARG A 200 -18.21 -3.41 -17.36
CA ARG A 200 -18.72 -2.86 -18.62
C ARG A 200 -19.88 -1.93 -18.31
N THR A 201 -19.61 -0.63 -18.20
CA THR A 201 -20.56 0.38 -17.72
C THR A 201 -21.00 1.36 -18.81
N SER A 202 -20.27 1.46 -19.93
CA SER A 202 -20.66 2.35 -21.03
C SER A 202 -21.89 1.84 -21.80
N PRO A 203 -22.75 2.71 -22.37
CA PRO A 203 -22.86 4.12 -22.00
C PRO A 203 -23.47 4.26 -20.60
N VAL A 204 -22.92 5.18 -19.82
CA VAL A 204 -23.55 5.72 -18.62
C VAL A 204 -24.63 6.76 -18.99
N ALA A 205 -25.50 7.12 -18.05
CA ALA A 205 -26.57 8.08 -18.31
C ALA A 205 -26.01 9.46 -18.72
N PRO A 206 -26.70 10.22 -19.61
CA PRO A 206 -26.15 11.45 -20.17
C PRO A 206 -26.03 12.59 -19.14
N ASP A 207 -26.68 12.48 -17.99
CA ASP A 207 -26.66 13.45 -16.90
C ASP A 207 -25.59 13.15 -15.83
N VAL A 208 -24.76 12.13 -16.02
CA VAL A 208 -23.64 11.85 -15.10
C VAL A 208 -22.40 12.66 -15.47
N GLU A 209 -21.65 13.05 -14.44
CA GLU A 209 -20.31 13.62 -14.57
C GLU A 209 -19.30 12.51 -14.25
N VAL A 210 -18.58 12.03 -15.28
CA VAL A 210 -17.55 10.99 -15.11
C VAL A 210 -16.31 11.59 -14.47
N LEU A 211 -15.97 11.12 -13.27
CA LEU A 211 -14.81 11.58 -12.52
C LEU A 211 -13.54 10.79 -12.82
N MET A 212 -13.67 9.47 -13.02
CA MET A 212 -12.52 8.59 -13.25
C MET A 212 -12.85 7.49 -14.25
N THR A 213 -11.83 7.04 -14.98
CA THR A 213 -11.89 5.90 -15.89
C THR A 213 -10.95 4.78 -15.45
N GLY A 214 -11.33 3.54 -15.73
CA GLY A 214 -10.49 2.37 -15.53
C GLY A 214 -10.08 1.77 -16.86
N THR A 215 -8.78 1.50 -17.05
CA THR A 215 -8.26 0.87 -18.26
C THR A 215 -7.50 -0.41 -17.91
N ILE A 216 -7.78 -1.50 -18.63
CA ILE A 216 -7.06 -2.78 -18.50
C ILE A 216 -5.94 -2.90 -19.55
N PRO A 217 -4.92 -3.76 -19.36
CA PRO A 217 -3.77 -3.88 -20.27
C PRO A 217 -4.12 -4.24 -21.71
N THR A 218 -5.25 -4.90 -21.94
CA THR A 218 -5.79 -5.23 -23.27
C THR A 218 -6.35 -4.00 -24.02
N GLY A 219 -6.44 -2.85 -23.36
CA GLY A 219 -6.77 -1.55 -23.94
C GLY A 219 -8.20 -1.09 -23.71
N GLU A 220 -9.10 -1.96 -23.22
CA GLU A 220 -10.45 -1.55 -22.90
C GLU A 220 -10.50 -0.59 -21.72
N SER A 221 -11.38 0.41 -21.85
CA SER A 221 -11.51 1.51 -20.91
C SER A 221 -12.99 1.81 -20.66
N GLU A 222 -13.36 1.97 -19.39
CA GLU A 222 -14.75 2.17 -18.97
C GLU A 222 -14.84 3.28 -17.90
N PRO A 223 -15.95 4.04 -17.84
CA PRO A 223 -16.27 4.89 -16.69
C PRO A 223 -16.24 4.07 -15.40
N LEU A 224 -15.49 4.57 -14.42
CA LEU A 224 -15.22 3.85 -13.17
C LEU A 224 -15.79 4.57 -11.95
N ALA A 225 -15.74 5.91 -11.92
CA ALA A 225 -16.40 6.69 -10.88
C ALA A 225 -17.11 7.89 -11.51
N TRP A 226 -18.32 8.18 -11.06
CA TRP A 226 -19.10 9.31 -11.56
C TRP A 226 -20.05 9.86 -10.50
N THR A 227 -20.51 11.08 -10.71
CA THR A 227 -21.57 11.70 -9.90
C THR A 227 -22.79 12.01 -10.75
N ARG A 228 -23.95 12.15 -10.10
CA ARG A 228 -25.15 12.72 -10.70
C ARG A 228 -26.08 13.31 -9.67
N LYS A 229 -27.14 13.97 -10.14
CA LYS A 229 -28.25 14.40 -9.29
C LYS A 229 -29.49 13.54 -9.55
N TYR A 230 -30.02 12.92 -8.50
CA TYR A 230 -31.28 12.17 -8.57
C TYR A 230 -32.28 12.76 -7.59
N LYS A 231 -33.41 13.27 -8.08
CA LYS A 231 -34.45 13.95 -7.26
C LYS A 231 -33.89 15.02 -6.31
N GLY A 232 -32.86 15.76 -6.76
CA GLY A 232 -32.19 16.80 -5.98
C GLY A 232 -31.11 16.32 -5.01
N ALA A 233 -31.00 15.00 -4.80
CA ALA A 233 -29.93 14.36 -4.05
C ALA A 233 -28.63 14.33 -4.86
N ARG A 234 -27.48 14.34 -4.17
CA ARG A 234 -26.18 14.02 -4.78
C ARG A 234 -25.96 12.51 -4.69
N VAL A 235 -25.67 11.90 -5.83
CA VAL A 235 -25.38 10.47 -5.95
C VAL A 235 -23.96 10.32 -6.49
N VAL A 236 -23.18 9.44 -5.87
CA VAL A 236 -21.87 9.03 -6.37
C VAL A 236 -21.88 7.53 -6.57
N TYR A 237 -21.37 7.06 -7.70
CA TYR A 237 -21.12 5.64 -7.94
C TYR A 237 -19.64 5.41 -8.21
N ILE A 238 -19.07 4.38 -7.59
CA ILE A 238 -17.68 3.97 -7.75
C ILE A 238 -17.65 2.47 -8.03
N ALA A 239 -17.18 2.08 -9.22
CA ALA A 239 -17.25 0.72 -9.74
C ALA A 239 -16.20 -0.24 -9.14
N ILE A 240 -15.33 0.22 -8.24
CA ILE A 240 -14.29 -0.56 -7.53
C ILE A 240 -14.56 -0.52 -6.01
N GLY A 241 -13.79 -1.26 -5.23
CA GLY A 241 -13.99 -1.40 -3.78
C GLY A 241 -13.83 -2.82 -3.26
N GLY A 242 -13.08 -3.67 -3.95
CA GLY A 242 -12.71 -4.97 -3.37
C GLY A 242 -11.73 -4.79 -2.21
N LEU A 243 -11.48 -5.85 -1.44
CA LEU A 243 -10.78 -5.76 -0.15
C LEU A 243 -9.44 -5.00 -0.21
N GLN A 244 -8.62 -5.26 -1.23
CA GLN A 244 -7.32 -4.60 -1.41
C GLN A 244 -7.43 -3.12 -1.82
N ASP A 245 -8.55 -2.70 -2.42
CA ASP A 245 -8.75 -1.28 -2.74
C ASP A 245 -8.82 -0.46 -1.43
N TRP A 246 -9.38 -1.03 -0.36
CA TRP A 246 -9.47 -0.38 0.95
C TRP A 246 -8.13 -0.22 1.68
N GLU A 247 -7.10 -0.97 1.27
CA GLU A 247 -5.74 -0.79 1.77
C GLU A 247 -5.09 0.48 1.18
N ASN A 248 -5.57 0.95 0.03
CA ASN A 248 -5.08 2.13 -0.64
C ASN A 248 -5.67 3.42 -0.03
N SER A 249 -4.83 4.32 0.51
CA SER A 249 -5.33 5.60 1.06
C SER A 249 -6.01 6.47 0.02
N THR A 250 -5.57 6.46 -1.24
CA THR A 250 -6.20 7.23 -2.32
C THR A 250 -7.63 6.77 -2.55
N PHE A 251 -7.89 5.46 -2.48
CA PHE A 251 -9.25 4.93 -2.57
C PHE A 251 -10.07 5.31 -1.32
N LYS A 252 -9.51 5.18 -0.11
CA LYS A 252 -10.18 5.64 1.12
C LYS A 252 -10.50 7.14 1.09
N ARG A 253 -9.59 7.98 0.57
CA ARG A 253 -9.80 9.42 0.36
C ARG A 253 -10.91 9.66 -0.65
N LEU A 254 -10.94 8.93 -1.77
CA LEU A 254 -11.99 9.03 -2.79
C LEU A 254 -13.37 8.75 -2.18
N VAL A 255 -13.51 7.66 -1.44
CA VAL A 255 -14.78 7.31 -0.77
C VAL A 255 -15.12 8.34 0.30
N THR A 256 -14.14 8.83 1.08
CA THR A 256 -14.37 9.88 2.09
C THR A 256 -14.92 11.14 1.43
N ASN A 257 -14.24 11.64 0.40
CA ASN A 257 -14.67 12.83 -0.32
C ASN A 257 -16.07 12.65 -0.92
N ALA A 258 -16.38 11.46 -1.46
CA ALA A 258 -17.70 11.13 -1.96
C ALA A 258 -18.78 11.23 -0.89
N LEU A 259 -18.55 10.70 0.32
CA LEU A 259 -19.50 10.79 1.44
C LEU A 259 -19.77 12.25 1.82
N PHE A 260 -18.73 13.03 2.11
CA PHE A 260 -18.89 14.42 2.56
C PHE A 260 -19.50 15.29 1.46
N TRP A 261 -19.06 15.12 0.20
CA TRP A 261 -19.63 15.83 -0.94
C TRP A 261 -21.10 15.48 -1.14
N ALA A 262 -21.47 14.19 -1.14
CA ALA A 262 -22.86 13.78 -1.34
C ALA A 262 -23.76 14.25 -0.19
N GLY A 263 -23.27 14.18 1.06
CA GLY A 263 -23.95 14.69 2.26
C GLY A 263 -24.02 16.21 2.38
N LYS A 264 -23.50 16.96 1.39
CA LYS A 264 -23.43 18.43 1.41
C LYS A 264 -22.77 18.94 2.70
N ARG A 265 -21.67 18.29 3.08
CA ARG A 265 -20.74 18.68 4.15
C ARG A 265 -19.46 19.21 3.52
N ASN A 266 -18.68 19.98 4.27
CA ASN A 266 -17.33 20.32 3.85
C ASN A 266 -16.48 19.05 3.85
N ILE A 267 -15.69 18.84 2.80
CA ILE A 267 -14.75 17.73 2.77
C ILE A 267 -13.66 18.04 3.80
N PRO A 268 -13.44 17.16 4.80
CA PRO A 268 -12.42 17.40 5.80
C PRO A 268 -11.03 17.32 5.16
N PRO A 269 -10.01 17.94 5.79
CA PRO A 269 -8.63 17.73 5.39
C PRO A 269 -8.29 16.24 5.31
N GLU A 270 -7.36 15.88 4.43
CA GLU A 270 -6.83 14.52 4.42
C GLU A 270 -6.21 14.20 5.77
N VAL A 271 -6.56 13.04 6.32
CA VAL A 271 -5.98 12.54 7.57
C VAL A 271 -4.53 12.20 7.29
N PRO A 272 -3.56 12.91 7.90
CA PRO A 272 -2.17 12.48 7.81
C PRO A 272 -2.08 11.08 8.39
N ALA A 273 -1.39 10.13 7.75
CA ALA A 273 -1.22 8.81 8.36
C ALA A 273 -0.64 8.99 9.77
N THR A 274 -1.34 8.46 10.77
CA THR A 274 -0.85 8.41 12.13
C THR A 274 0.31 7.40 12.16
N VAL A 275 1.54 7.90 12.10
CA VAL A 275 2.75 7.07 12.09
C VAL A 275 3.02 6.60 13.52
N LYS A 276 2.54 5.41 13.88
CA LYS A 276 2.91 4.80 15.16
C LYS A 276 4.41 4.53 15.19
N GLN A 277 5.11 5.03 16.20
CA GLN A 277 6.54 4.73 16.36
C GLN A 277 6.70 3.31 16.92
N ARG A 278 7.70 2.58 16.44
CA ARG A 278 7.99 1.25 16.96
C ARG A 278 8.57 1.34 18.37
N PRO A 279 8.42 0.29 19.19
CA PRO A 279 9.26 0.14 20.37
C PRO A 279 10.74 0.11 19.97
N GLN A 280 11.59 0.83 20.73
CA GLN A 280 13.05 0.79 20.58
C GLN A 280 13.65 0.08 21.80
N PRO A 281 13.63 -1.27 21.84
CA PRO A 281 14.09 -2.00 23.00
C PRO A 281 15.59 -1.80 23.22
N LYS A 282 15.98 -1.71 24.50
CA LYS A 282 17.38 -1.79 24.90
C LYS A 282 17.81 -3.25 24.82
N GLY A 283 18.96 -3.51 24.22
CA GLY A 283 19.48 -4.85 24.08
C GLY A 283 20.52 -4.91 22.99
N LYS A 284 21.43 -5.87 23.11
CA LYS A 284 22.43 -6.14 22.09
C LYS A 284 22.59 -7.64 21.90
N ILE A 285 22.92 -8.02 20.69
CA ILE A 285 23.30 -9.38 20.32
C ILE A 285 24.72 -9.38 19.77
N MET A 286 25.38 -10.54 19.85
CA MET A 286 26.67 -10.77 19.23
C MET A 286 26.49 -11.71 18.04
N LEU A 287 27.02 -11.31 16.89
CA LEU A 287 26.99 -12.08 15.66
C LEU A 287 28.43 -12.46 15.26
N SER A 288 28.58 -13.63 14.66
CA SER A 288 29.82 -14.03 13.99
C SER A 288 29.67 -13.72 12.51
N ALA A 289 30.31 -12.66 12.04
CA ALA A 289 30.26 -12.24 10.65
C ALA A 289 31.49 -12.74 9.88
N ARG A 290 31.28 -13.14 8.61
CA ARG A 290 32.33 -13.48 7.66
C ARG A 290 32.81 -12.20 7.00
N SER A 291 34.12 -11.99 6.94
CA SER A 291 34.76 -10.88 6.24
C SER A 291 35.99 -11.39 5.51
N ARG A 292 36.58 -10.55 4.65
CA ARG A 292 37.83 -10.86 3.97
C ARG A 292 38.84 -9.75 4.22
N VAL A 293 40.05 -10.14 4.61
CA VAL A 293 41.16 -9.21 4.87
C VAL A 293 42.34 -9.55 3.97
N GLU A 294 43.06 -8.54 3.50
CA GLU A 294 44.32 -8.76 2.79
C GLU A 294 45.37 -9.34 3.74
N ARG A 295 46.07 -10.40 3.32
CA ARG A 295 47.19 -10.99 4.07
C ARG A 295 48.28 -9.95 4.34
N GLU A 296 48.59 -9.17 3.31
CA GLU A 296 49.51 -8.04 3.36
C GLU A 296 48.89 -6.89 2.57
N LYS A 297 48.97 -5.66 3.12
CA LYS A 297 48.34 -4.49 2.53
C LYS A 297 48.87 -4.25 1.10
N GLY A 298 47.97 -4.29 0.11
CA GLY A 298 48.27 -4.11 -1.31
C GLY A 298 48.73 -5.38 -2.04
N SER A 299 48.63 -6.57 -1.42
CA SER A 299 49.01 -7.85 -2.04
C SER A 299 47.94 -8.43 -2.96
N ASP A 300 46.70 -7.95 -2.88
CA ASP A 300 45.51 -8.54 -3.51
C ASP A 300 45.30 -10.03 -3.15
N GLN A 301 45.93 -10.51 -2.06
CA GLN A 301 45.73 -11.84 -1.50
C GLN A 301 44.80 -11.75 -0.30
N TRP A 302 43.57 -12.22 -0.45
CA TRP A 302 42.51 -12.10 0.56
C TRP A 302 42.28 -13.41 1.30
N GLU A 303 42.15 -13.33 2.62
CA GLU A 303 41.76 -14.45 3.48
C GLU A 303 40.39 -14.22 4.10
N GLU A 304 39.60 -15.29 4.15
CA GLU A 304 38.37 -15.32 4.93
C GLU A 304 38.70 -15.28 6.43
N THR A 305 37.98 -14.44 7.15
CA THR A 305 38.08 -14.31 8.61
C THR A 305 36.71 -14.13 9.24
N THR A 306 36.61 -14.47 10.51
CA THR A 306 35.40 -14.28 11.31
C THR A 306 35.59 -13.10 12.24
N VAL A 307 34.69 -12.13 12.16
CA VAL A 307 34.65 -10.93 12.99
C VAL A 307 33.45 -10.99 13.92
N ALA A 308 33.66 -10.70 15.20
CA ALA A 308 32.56 -10.56 16.15
C ALA A 308 31.91 -9.18 15.98
N GLU A 309 30.62 -9.17 15.64
CA GLU A 309 29.83 -7.98 15.42
C GLU A 309 28.85 -7.77 16.57
N GLU A 310 28.93 -6.62 17.22
CA GLU A 310 27.96 -6.20 18.23
C GLU A 310 26.81 -5.45 17.55
N LEU A 311 25.57 -5.85 17.83
CA LEU A 311 24.38 -5.28 17.22
C LEU A 311 23.39 -4.81 18.28
N PHE A 312 23.11 -3.51 18.30
CA PHE A 312 22.10 -2.90 19.18
C PHE A 312 20.74 -2.91 18.48
N ILE A 313 19.75 -3.56 19.10
CA ILE A 313 18.45 -3.84 18.47
C ILE A 313 17.70 -2.55 18.09
N GLY A 314 17.60 -1.61 19.04
CA GLY A 314 16.95 -0.32 18.80
C GLY A 314 17.63 0.56 17.74
N GLU A 315 18.91 0.32 17.42
CA GLU A 315 19.71 1.13 16.49
C GLU A 315 19.94 0.43 15.13
N THR A 316 19.26 -0.69 14.89
CA THR A 316 19.43 -1.51 13.68
C THR A 316 18.17 -1.54 12.83
N ALA A 317 18.35 -1.47 11.51
CA ALA A 317 17.30 -1.75 10.53
C ALA A 317 17.67 -2.92 9.61
N ILE A 318 16.68 -3.67 9.14
CA ILE A 318 16.78 -4.54 7.98
C ILE A 318 16.25 -3.78 6.77
N ILE A 319 17.02 -3.72 5.69
CA ILE A 319 16.53 -3.28 4.38
C ILE A 319 16.28 -4.53 3.52
N ILE A 320 15.05 -4.67 3.05
CA ILE A 320 14.61 -5.68 2.09
C ILE A 320 14.68 -5.04 0.70
N CYS A 321 15.76 -5.32 -0.01
CA CYS A 321 16.06 -4.76 -1.31
C CYS A 321 15.34 -5.53 -2.42
N ASP A 322 14.43 -4.88 -3.15
CA ASP A 322 13.98 -5.31 -4.48
C ASP A 322 13.42 -6.76 -4.53
N MET A 323 12.80 -7.23 -3.45
CA MET A 323 12.12 -8.53 -3.40
C MET A 323 10.77 -8.50 -4.11
N TRP A 324 10.77 -8.42 -5.44
CA TRP A 324 9.56 -8.25 -6.25
C TRP A 324 8.64 -9.47 -6.31
N ASP A 325 7.38 -9.26 -6.71
CA ASP A 325 6.39 -10.31 -6.94
C ASP A 325 6.64 -11.13 -8.21
N LYS A 326 7.26 -10.53 -9.23
CA LYS A 326 7.66 -11.17 -10.48
C LYS A 326 8.94 -10.55 -11.04
N HIS A 327 9.61 -11.27 -11.91
CA HIS A 327 10.71 -10.77 -12.74
C HIS A 327 10.45 -11.16 -14.20
N TRP A 328 11.09 -10.47 -15.16
CA TRP A 328 10.91 -10.81 -16.58
C TRP A 328 11.59 -12.13 -16.93
N CYS A 329 12.69 -12.46 -16.25
CA CYS A 329 13.32 -13.78 -16.28
C CYS A 329 12.55 -14.76 -15.38
N THR A 330 12.16 -15.90 -15.96
CA THR A 330 11.45 -16.99 -15.28
C THR A 330 12.31 -17.63 -14.21
N GLY A 331 13.61 -17.81 -14.46
CA GLY A 331 14.57 -18.35 -13.48
C GLY A 331 14.66 -17.45 -12.24
N ALA A 332 14.92 -16.17 -12.45
CA ALA A 332 14.95 -15.16 -11.39
C ALA A 332 13.62 -15.09 -10.61
N THR A 333 12.48 -15.15 -11.29
CA THR A 333 11.16 -15.16 -10.61
C THR A 333 11.05 -16.31 -9.62
N LYS A 334 11.47 -17.53 -9.99
CA LYS A 334 11.42 -18.70 -9.11
C LYS A 334 12.37 -18.54 -7.92
N ARG A 335 13.61 -18.09 -8.16
CA ARG A 335 14.60 -17.89 -7.10
C ARG A 335 14.15 -16.83 -6.09
N VAL A 336 13.65 -15.69 -6.57
CA VAL A 336 13.13 -14.60 -5.72
C VAL A 336 11.94 -15.08 -4.89
N ASP A 337 11.04 -15.86 -5.47
CA ASP A 337 9.88 -16.42 -4.78
C ASP A 337 10.28 -17.39 -3.65
N GLU A 338 11.22 -18.31 -3.91
CA GLU A 338 11.78 -19.18 -2.88
C GLU A 338 12.52 -18.41 -1.79
N LEU A 339 13.30 -17.39 -2.17
CA LEU A 339 14.04 -16.54 -1.25
C LEU A 339 13.10 -15.73 -0.35
N ALA A 340 12.00 -15.20 -0.91
CA ALA A 340 10.98 -14.47 -0.17
C ALA A 340 10.34 -15.33 0.93
N ARG A 341 10.05 -16.61 0.63
CA ARG A 341 9.52 -17.55 1.62
C ARG A 341 10.51 -17.85 2.74
N LYS A 342 11.80 -17.96 2.43
CA LYS A 342 12.87 -18.14 3.44
C LYS A 342 13.11 -16.88 4.27
N MET A 343 12.95 -15.71 3.66
CA MET A 343 13.16 -14.40 4.28
C MET A 343 12.05 -14.03 5.26
N ALA A 344 10.79 -14.34 4.93
CA ALA A 344 9.62 -13.98 5.74
C ALA A 344 9.73 -14.33 7.23
N PRO A 345 10.07 -15.57 7.66
CA PRO A 345 10.20 -15.88 9.08
C PRO A 345 11.33 -15.12 9.78
N VAL A 346 12.42 -14.82 9.07
CA VAL A 346 13.58 -14.07 9.61
C VAL A 346 13.20 -12.61 9.84
N VAL A 347 12.47 -12.01 8.90
CA VAL A 347 11.95 -10.65 9.01
C VAL A 347 10.95 -10.54 10.16
N ASN A 348 10.06 -11.53 10.30
CA ASN A 348 9.09 -11.56 11.39
C ASN A 348 9.77 -11.63 12.76
N GLU A 349 10.74 -12.54 12.95
CA GLU A 349 11.49 -12.65 14.20
C GLU A 349 12.24 -11.35 14.53
N ALA A 350 12.96 -10.79 13.55
CA ALA A 350 13.68 -9.53 13.74
C ALA A 350 12.74 -8.38 14.13
N ARG A 351 11.58 -8.30 13.48
CA ARG A 351 10.54 -7.30 13.79
C ARG A 351 9.99 -7.47 15.20
N GLU A 352 9.67 -8.70 15.61
CA GLU A 352 9.15 -9.01 16.95
C GLU A 352 10.13 -8.59 18.05
N LYS A 353 11.43 -8.76 17.82
CA LYS A 353 12.47 -8.29 18.75
C LYS A 353 12.73 -6.79 18.67
N GLY A 354 12.12 -6.08 17.73
CA GLY A 354 12.17 -4.62 17.62
C GLY A 354 13.26 -4.08 16.70
N ILE A 355 13.80 -4.87 15.77
CA ILE A 355 14.60 -4.35 14.65
C ILE A 355 13.66 -3.63 13.67
N GLN A 356 14.07 -2.47 13.16
CA GLN A 356 13.29 -1.74 12.16
C GLN A 356 13.29 -2.47 10.81
N ILE A 357 12.14 -2.67 10.18
CA ILE A 357 12.08 -3.20 8.80
C ILE A 357 11.82 -2.08 7.81
N ILE A 358 12.60 -2.04 6.73
CA ILE A 358 12.41 -1.15 5.57
C ILE A 358 12.24 -2.00 4.32
N HIS A 359 11.12 -1.84 3.64
CA HIS A 359 10.85 -2.43 2.35
C HIS A 359 11.27 -1.46 1.25
N ALA A 360 12.16 -1.89 0.36
CA ALA A 360 12.62 -1.08 -0.76
C ALA A 360 12.37 -1.78 -2.11
N PRO A 361 11.10 -2.00 -2.52
CA PRO A 361 10.77 -2.61 -3.81
C PRO A 361 10.78 -1.56 -4.93
N SER A 362 11.96 -1.26 -5.44
CA SER A 362 12.18 -0.21 -6.41
C SER A 362 11.31 -0.36 -7.65
N SER A 363 10.94 0.77 -8.26
CA SER A 363 10.08 0.83 -9.46
C SER A 363 8.64 0.33 -9.24
N THR A 364 8.25 0.05 -8.00
CA THR A 364 6.87 -0.33 -7.63
C THR A 364 6.20 0.68 -6.69
N MET A 365 6.87 1.79 -6.37
CA MET A 365 6.35 2.81 -5.44
C MET A 365 4.94 3.34 -5.74
N PRO A 366 4.47 3.46 -7.00
CA PRO A 366 3.07 3.84 -7.25
C PRO A 366 2.03 2.90 -6.62
N PHE A 367 2.37 1.63 -6.39
CA PHE A 367 1.50 0.69 -5.65
C PHE A 367 1.39 1.07 -4.16
N TYR A 368 2.45 1.64 -3.59
CA TYR A 368 2.58 1.97 -2.17
C TYR A 368 2.35 3.46 -1.85
N ALA A 369 2.05 4.30 -2.84
CA ALA A 369 1.97 5.75 -2.67
C ALA A 369 1.02 6.18 -1.53
N GLY A 370 -0.07 5.44 -1.35
CA GLY A 370 -1.06 5.66 -0.29
C GLY A 370 -0.88 4.83 0.99
N TRP A 371 0.25 4.15 1.17
CA TRP A 371 0.45 3.28 2.32
C TRP A 371 1.01 4.07 3.51
N PRO A 372 0.54 3.83 4.75
CA PRO A 372 1.08 4.49 5.94
C PRO A 372 2.60 4.37 6.08
N GLN A 373 3.18 3.25 5.65
CA GLN A 373 4.61 2.98 5.69
C GLN A 373 5.40 3.81 4.69
N LYS A 374 4.83 4.17 3.53
CA LYS A 374 5.44 5.14 2.60
C LYS A 374 5.35 6.55 3.16
N GLN A 375 4.19 6.90 3.73
CA GLN A 375 4.01 8.19 4.38
C GLN A 375 4.95 8.39 5.58
N ARG A 376 5.22 7.34 6.37
CA ARG A 376 6.25 7.33 7.42
C ARG A 376 7.61 7.83 6.91
N MET A 377 8.05 7.33 5.76
CA MET A 377 9.35 7.71 5.18
C MET A 377 9.35 9.16 4.69
N MET A 378 8.23 9.62 4.12
CA MET A 378 8.10 11.01 3.63
C MET A 378 7.97 12.03 4.77
N LEU A 379 7.40 11.64 5.92
CA LEU A 379 7.24 12.51 7.09
C LEU A 379 8.53 12.65 7.91
N ALA A 380 9.51 11.77 7.71
CA ALA A 380 10.79 11.88 8.37
C ALA A 380 11.47 13.21 7.99
N PRO A 381 11.88 14.05 8.97
CA PRO A 381 12.48 15.35 8.67
C PRO A 381 13.70 15.24 7.78
N GLU A 382 13.83 16.14 6.81
CA GLU A 382 15.02 16.20 5.98
C GLU A 382 16.25 16.54 6.82
N VAL A 383 17.30 15.75 6.66
CA VAL A 383 18.59 15.96 7.33
C VAL A 383 19.71 16.12 6.31
N PRO A 384 20.68 17.02 6.56
CA PRO A 384 21.87 17.14 5.73
C PRO A 384 22.58 15.79 5.63
N LYS A 385 22.91 15.38 4.40
CA LYS A 385 23.72 14.18 4.18
C LYS A 385 25.18 14.48 4.52
N PRO A 386 25.89 13.55 5.17
CA PRO A 386 27.30 13.72 5.43
C PRO A 386 28.09 13.69 4.11
N GLU A 387 29.26 14.31 4.13
CA GLU A 387 30.23 14.15 3.04
C GLU A 387 30.53 12.66 2.84
N PRO A 388 30.40 12.13 1.61
CA PRO A 388 30.67 10.73 1.32
C PRO A 388 32.09 10.32 1.70
N LEU A 389 32.23 9.17 2.37
CA LEU A 389 33.53 8.53 2.57
C LEU A 389 34.13 8.13 1.23
N ASP A 390 35.46 8.28 1.11
CA ASP A 390 36.23 7.86 -0.07
C ASP A 390 36.37 6.33 -0.09
N LEU A 391 35.36 5.67 -0.67
CA LEU A 391 35.28 4.23 -0.86
C LEU A 391 35.19 3.95 -2.37
N PRO A 392 36.32 3.58 -3.01
CA PRO A 392 36.38 3.38 -4.45
C PRO A 392 35.58 2.15 -4.88
N ASP A 393 35.03 2.21 -6.08
CA ASP A 393 34.38 1.06 -6.71
C ASP A 393 35.43 0.10 -7.28
N HIS A 394 35.18 -1.19 -7.09
CA HIS A 394 36.01 -2.27 -7.61
C HIS A 394 35.23 -3.04 -8.70
N PRO A 395 35.91 -3.58 -9.74
CA PRO A 395 35.25 -4.40 -10.76
C PRO A 395 34.54 -5.62 -10.13
N LEU A 396 33.37 -5.95 -10.68
CA LEU A 396 32.62 -7.14 -10.27
C LEU A 396 33.38 -8.42 -10.68
N PRO A 397 33.24 -9.51 -9.90
CA PRO A 397 33.89 -10.78 -10.18
C PRO A 397 33.13 -11.66 -11.20
N ILE A 398 32.04 -11.12 -11.76
CA ILE A 398 31.16 -11.76 -12.75
C ILE A 398 30.89 -10.79 -13.89
N ASP A 399 30.54 -11.32 -15.05
CA ASP A 399 29.92 -10.56 -16.15
C ASP A 399 28.40 -10.55 -15.94
N ASP A 400 27.83 -9.36 -15.86
CA ASP A 400 26.39 -9.11 -15.71
C ASP A 400 25.82 -8.25 -16.84
N SER A 401 26.53 -8.18 -17.98
CA SER A 401 26.21 -7.27 -19.09
C SER A 401 24.95 -7.66 -19.88
N ASP A 402 24.50 -8.91 -19.79
CA ASP A 402 23.29 -9.44 -20.43
C ASP A 402 22.01 -9.26 -19.58
N GLY A 403 22.15 -8.83 -18.32
CA GLY A 403 21.05 -8.77 -17.36
C GLY A 403 20.78 -10.09 -16.63
N GLY A 404 21.70 -11.05 -16.67
CA GLY A 404 21.77 -12.26 -15.85
C GLY A 404 20.58 -13.21 -16.00
N CYS A 405 20.06 -13.36 -17.21
CA CYS A 405 18.89 -14.20 -17.46
C CYS A 405 19.33 -15.63 -17.78
N ASP A 406 19.13 -16.55 -16.83
CA ASP A 406 19.48 -17.97 -16.98
C ASP A 406 18.45 -18.78 -17.80
N THR A 407 17.47 -18.11 -18.42
CA THR A 407 16.39 -18.67 -19.24
C THR A 407 16.26 -17.95 -20.58
N ASP A 408 15.55 -18.54 -21.55
CA ASP A 408 15.39 -17.95 -22.90
C ASP A 408 14.30 -16.85 -22.97
N ASP A 409 14.18 -16.03 -21.92
CA ASP A 409 13.13 -15.01 -21.79
C ASP A 409 13.56 -13.65 -22.37
N GLU A 410 12.61 -12.93 -22.97
CA GLU A 410 12.81 -11.54 -23.40
C GLU A 410 12.46 -10.53 -22.29
N SER A 411 13.29 -9.49 -22.15
CA SER A 411 13.10 -8.45 -21.14
C SER A 411 11.80 -7.65 -21.34
N HIS A 412 11.05 -7.45 -20.27
CA HIS A 412 9.81 -6.67 -20.25
C HIS A 412 9.51 -6.14 -18.83
N SER A 413 8.53 -5.24 -18.70
CA SER A 413 8.08 -4.79 -17.38
C SER A 413 7.22 -5.86 -16.71
N ALA A 414 7.75 -6.53 -15.68
CA ALA A 414 7.11 -7.67 -15.03
C ALA A 414 6.59 -7.39 -13.61
N TRP A 415 7.43 -6.81 -12.74
CA TRP A 415 7.09 -6.56 -11.34
C TRP A 415 6.03 -5.48 -11.17
N THR A 416 5.17 -5.66 -10.17
CA THR A 416 4.13 -4.67 -9.81
C THR A 416 4.19 -4.22 -8.37
N ARG A 417 4.85 -4.99 -7.50
CA ARG A 417 4.97 -4.78 -6.04
C ARG A 417 6.03 -5.71 -5.45
N GLN A 418 6.26 -5.63 -4.14
CA GLN A 418 7.00 -6.64 -3.37
C GLN A 418 6.25 -7.98 -3.36
N SER A 419 6.98 -9.08 -3.23
CA SER A 419 6.43 -10.41 -2.99
C SER A 419 5.47 -10.41 -1.79
N PRO A 420 4.27 -11.00 -1.93
CA PRO A 420 3.29 -11.07 -0.84
C PRO A 420 3.70 -12.03 0.29
N HIS A 421 4.77 -12.81 0.11
CA HIS A 421 5.31 -13.69 1.16
C HIS A 421 5.94 -12.90 2.31
N ILE A 422 6.39 -11.67 2.06
CA ILE A 422 7.00 -10.81 3.09
C ILE A 422 5.94 -9.79 3.52
N GLU A 423 5.36 -10.03 4.69
CA GLU A 423 4.37 -9.14 5.28
C GLU A 423 4.96 -7.76 5.58
N ILE A 424 4.16 -6.71 5.34
CA ILE A 424 4.46 -5.32 5.68
C ILE A 424 3.60 -4.96 6.89
N SER A 425 4.24 -4.72 8.03
CA SER A 425 3.60 -4.43 9.31
C SER A 425 3.38 -2.93 9.54
N GLU A 426 2.65 -2.57 10.60
CA GLU A 426 2.31 -1.19 10.95
C GLU A 426 3.54 -0.31 11.25
N TYR A 427 4.62 -0.91 11.75
CA TYR A 427 5.86 -0.23 12.16
C TYR A 427 6.90 -0.08 11.05
N ASP A 428 6.67 -0.72 9.90
CA ASP A 428 7.67 -0.80 8.84
C ASP A 428 7.71 0.51 8.03
N GLY A 429 8.80 0.70 7.28
CA GLY A 429 8.94 1.78 6.30
C GLY A 429 8.92 1.22 4.88
N ILE A 430 8.39 1.99 3.91
CA ILE A 430 8.48 1.65 2.49
C ILE A 430 9.09 2.83 1.73
N SER A 431 10.24 2.64 1.08
CA SER A 431 10.80 3.61 0.14
C SER A 431 11.88 2.97 -0.72
N ASP A 432 12.02 3.42 -1.96
CA ASP A 432 13.16 3.13 -2.83
C ASP A 432 14.07 4.37 -3.02
N ASP A 433 13.89 5.42 -2.21
CA ASP A 433 14.74 6.60 -2.18
C ASP A 433 15.65 6.57 -0.94
N GLY A 434 16.95 6.44 -1.19
CA GLY A 434 17.99 6.52 -0.16
C GLY A 434 17.95 7.78 0.69
N ASN A 435 17.49 8.92 0.16
CA ASN A 435 17.38 10.15 0.93
C ASN A 435 16.30 10.07 2.00
N GLU A 436 15.12 9.56 1.63
CA GLU A 436 14.02 9.32 2.56
C GLU A 436 14.41 8.28 3.62
N ILE A 437 15.05 7.18 3.18
CA ILE A 437 15.52 6.13 4.08
C ILE A 437 16.54 6.69 5.08
N TYR A 438 17.49 7.50 4.62
CA TYR A 438 18.49 8.10 5.51
C TYR A 438 17.87 9.12 6.48
N ASN A 439 16.92 9.94 6.03
CA ASN A 439 16.18 10.87 6.89
C ASN A 439 15.50 10.10 8.02
N PHE A 440 14.78 9.03 7.66
CA PHE A 440 14.12 8.15 8.62
C PHE A 440 15.11 7.48 9.56
N PHE A 441 16.27 7.03 9.08
CA PHE A 441 17.32 6.49 9.94
C PHE A 441 17.80 7.48 10.99
N LYS A 442 17.95 8.76 10.64
CA LYS A 442 18.34 9.79 11.62
C LYS A 442 17.24 10.08 12.62
N GLU A 443 15.98 10.14 12.19
CA GLU A 443 14.85 10.28 13.10
C GLU A 443 14.78 9.12 14.11
N GLN A 444 14.98 7.89 13.63
CA GLN A 444 14.85 6.67 14.44
C GLN A 444 16.12 6.27 15.19
N GLY A 445 17.24 6.99 15.04
CA GLY A 445 18.52 6.64 15.67
C GLY A 445 19.16 5.37 15.11
N ILE A 446 18.85 5.00 13.86
CA ILE A 446 19.45 3.85 13.18
C ILE A 446 20.89 4.19 12.78
N LYS A 447 21.81 3.29 13.12
CA LYS A 447 23.25 3.40 12.81
C LYS A 447 23.76 2.25 11.97
N ARG A 448 23.04 1.13 11.97
CA ARG A 448 23.42 -0.10 11.29
C ARG A 448 22.27 -0.64 10.45
N ILE A 449 22.59 -1.13 9.26
CA ILE A 449 21.67 -1.86 8.41
C ILE A 449 22.13 -3.31 8.22
N ILE A 450 21.15 -4.20 8.18
CA ILE A 450 21.28 -5.55 7.68
C ILE A 450 20.60 -5.57 6.30
N MET A 451 21.38 -5.78 5.25
CA MET A 451 20.92 -5.83 3.87
C MET A 451 20.60 -7.26 3.46
N MET A 452 19.43 -7.46 2.86
CA MET A 452 19.01 -8.73 2.24
C MET A 452 18.13 -8.43 1.02
N GLY A 453 17.99 -9.40 0.11
CA GLY A 453 17.23 -9.24 -1.13
C GLY A 453 18.09 -9.31 -2.38
N VAL A 454 17.61 -8.75 -3.49
CA VAL A 454 18.18 -9.00 -4.82
C VAL A 454 18.40 -7.69 -5.60
N HIS A 455 19.25 -7.62 -6.62
CA HIS A 455 20.34 -8.55 -6.92
C HIS A 455 21.66 -8.04 -6.30
N THR A 456 22.49 -8.94 -5.76
CA THR A 456 23.74 -8.62 -5.03
C THR A 456 24.68 -7.69 -5.78
N ASN A 457 24.94 -7.96 -7.06
CA ASN A 457 25.84 -7.21 -7.93
C ASN A 457 25.26 -5.88 -8.40
N MET A 458 23.94 -5.72 -8.32
CA MET A 458 23.22 -4.57 -8.84
C MET A 458 22.52 -3.80 -7.74
N CYS A 459 21.30 -4.17 -7.38
CA CYS A 459 20.43 -3.34 -6.55
C CYS A 459 20.91 -3.27 -5.10
N VAL A 460 21.37 -4.39 -4.55
CA VAL A 460 21.91 -4.51 -3.17
C VAL A 460 23.18 -3.69 -2.97
N LEU A 461 23.95 -3.43 -4.04
CA LEU A 461 25.15 -2.60 -4.01
C LEU A 461 24.87 -1.15 -4.42
N ASN A 462 24.10 -0.91 -5.47
CA ASN A 462 24.14 0.34 -6.24
C ASN A 462 22.88 1.22 -6.15
N ARG A 463 21.75 0.77 -5.57
CA ARG A 463 20.60 1.67 -5.33
C ARG A 463 21.01 2.83 -4.42
N SER A 464 20.26 3.93 -4.47
CA SER A 464 20.49 5.07 -3.57
C SER A 464 20.38 4.69 -2.09
N PHE A 465 19.66 3.62 -1.75
CA PHE A 465 19.53 3.08 -0.40
C PHE A 465 20.47 1.90 -0.09
N ALA A 466 21.30 1.50 -1.05
CA ALA A 466 22.07 0.27 -1.01
C ALA A 466 23.39 0.39 -0.24
N ILE A 467 24.11 -0.73 -0.13
CA ILE A 467 25.34 -0.87 0.66
C ILE A 467 26.35 0.23 0.35
N LYS A 468 26.65 0.50 -0.94
CA LYS A 468 27.68 1.49 -1.29
C LYS A 468 27.32 2.89 -0.81
N GLN A 469 26.10 3.31 -1.06
CA GLN A 469 25.64 4.65 -0.67
C GLN A 469 25.54 4.78 0.85
N MET A 470 25.05 3.76 1.54
CA MET A 470 24.93 3.75 3.01
C MET A 470 26.30 3.74 3.70
N ARG A 471 27.26 2.94 3.22
CA ARG A 471 28.66 2.96 3.70
C ARG A 471 29.30 4.32 3.47
N ARG A 472 29.11 4.91 2.28
CA ARG A 472 29.60 6.26 1.97
C ARG A 472 28.99 7.32 2.91
N TRP A 473 27.75 7.15 3.35
CA TRP A 473 27.14 8.03 4.37
C TRP A 473 27.41 7.61 5.83
N GLY A 474 28.36 6.70 6.06
CA GLY A 474 28.82 6.31 7.39
C GLY A 474 27.86 5.40 8.16
N ILE A 475 26.93 4.74 7.48
CA ILE A 475 26.08 3.70 8.08
C ILE A 475 26.82 2.36 8.01
N ASP A 476 26.85 1.63 9.13
CA ASP A 476 27.39 0.28 9.15
C ASP A 476 26.47 -0.68 8.42
N CYS A 477 27.04 -1.59 7.63
CA CYS A 477 26.26 -2.55 6.86
C CYS A 477 26.67 -3.98 7.24
N LEU A 478 25.72 -4.90 7.18
CA LEU A 478 25.94 -6.35 7.14
C LEU A 478 25.12 -6.91 5.98
N LEU A 479 25.66 -7.89 5.25
CA LEU A 479 24.91 -8.64 4.24
C LEU A 479 24.40 -9.96 4.80
N VAL A 480 23.15 -10.34 4.56
CA VAL A 480 22.66 -11.71 4.86
C VAL A 480 22.89 -12.59 3.64
N ARG A 481 24.01 -13.31 3.62
CA ARG A 481 24.52 -13.96 2.39
C ARG A 481 23.69 -15.15 1.90
N ASP A 482 22.86 -15.74 2.76
CA ASP A 482 21.94 -16.81 2.41
C ASP A 482 20.52 -16.32 2.10
N LEU A 483 20.28 -15.00 2.18
CA LEU A 483 19.03 -14.33 1.82
C LEU A 483 19.25 -13.28 0.71
N THR A 484 20.09 -13.62 -0.27
CA THR A 484 20.40 -12.76 -1.41
C THR A 484 20.64 -13.60 -2.68
N ASP A 485 20.54 -12.97 -3.85
CA ASP A 485 20.74 -13.60 -5.16
C ASP A 485 21.48 -12.64 -6.09
N ALA A 486 22.36 -13.14 -6.98
CA ALA A 486 22.97 -12.32 -8.03
C ALA A 486 22.15 -12.34 -9.33
N MET A 487 22.30 -11.29 -10.12
CA MET A 487 21.89 -11.27 -11.53
C MET A 487 23.09 -11.75 -12.34
N TYR A 488 23.13 -13.05 -12.63
CA TYR A 488 24.24 -13.74 -13.28
C TYR A 488 23.72 -14.89 -14.14
N ASP A 489 24.15 -14.99 -15.40
CA ASP A 489 23.95 -16.18 -16.23
C ASP A 489 25.20 -17.09 -16.14
N PRO A 490 25.08 -18.36 -15.74
CA PRO A 490 26.17 -19.34 -15.81
C PRO A 490 26.85 -19.48 -17.19
N LYS A 491 26.22 -19.02 -18.27
CA LYS A 491 26.83 -18.98 -19.62
C LYS A 491 27.85 -17.85 -19.78
N ASP A 492 27.85 -16.87 -18.89
CA ASP A 492 28.77 -15.74 -18.91
C ASP A 492 29.93 -15.95 -17.94
N ALA A 493 31.01 -15.18 -18.14
CA ALA A 493 32.21 -15.29 -17.30
C ALA A 493 31.85 -15.04 -15.82
N PRO A 494 32.34 -15.87 -14.87
CA PRO A 494 33.46 -16.80 -15.00
C PRO A 494 33.08 -18.26 -15.32
N TYR A 495 31.89 -18.52 -15.88
CA TYR A 495 31.40 -19.84 -16.29
C TYR A 495 31.27 -20.84 -15.12
N VAL A 496 30.70 -20.36 -14.02
CA VAL A 496 30.44 -21.14 -12.81
C VAL A 496 28.93 -21.31 -12.62
N SER A 497 28.52 -22.15 -11.68
CA SER A 497 27.09 -22.26 -11.34
C SER A 497 26.55 -20.91 -10.81
N HIS A 498 25.22 -20.73 -10.89
CA HIS A 498 24.57 -19.51 -10.42
C HIS A 498 24.88 -19.21 -8.94
N ASP A 499 24.86 -20.26 -8.11
CA ASP A 499 25.16 -20.17 -6.68
C ASP A 499 26.63 -19.79 -6.44
N GLU A 500 27.57 -20.34 -7.22
CA GLU A 500 28.98 -19.96 -7.16
C GLU A 500 29.20 -18.51 -7.61
N GLY A 501 28.50 -18.07 -8.66
CA GLY A 501 28.54 -16.67 -9.12
C GLY A 501 28.01 -15.71 -8.05
N THR A 502 26.90 -16.06 -7.40
CA THR A 502 26.36 -15.31 -6.26
C THR A 502 27.35 -15.25 -5.11
N GLU A 503 27.99 -16.37 -4.75
CA GLU A 503 29.02 -16.41 -3.71
C GLU A 503 30.23 -15.56 -4.08
N LEU A 504 30.68 -15.51 -5.35
CA LEU A 504 31.76 -14.62 -5.77
C LEU A 504 31.42 -13.14 -5.52
N VAL A 505 30.18 -12.73 -5.80
CA VAL A 505 29.71 -11.36 -5.51
C VAL A 505 29.63 -11.11 -4.00
N VAL A 506 29.17 -12.07 -3.20
CA VAL A 506 29.20 -11.99 -1.74
C VAL A 506 30.64 -11.78 -1.24
N GLN A 507 31.61 -12.54 -1.76
CA GLN A 507 33.02 -12.38 -1.40
C GLN A 507 33.57 -11.01 -1.83
N HIS A 508 33.14 -10.47 -2.98
CA HIS A 508 33.48 -9.11 -3.38
C HIS A 508 32.94 -8.08 -2.37
N ILE A 509 31.71 -8.23 -1.90
CA ILE A 509 31.11 -7.37 -0.86
C ILE A 509 31.92 -7.48 0.45
N GLU A 510 32.33 -8.68 0.85
CA GLU A 510 33.11 -8.95 2.07
C GLU A 510 34.51 -8.32 2.06
N LYS A 511 35.11 -8.17 0.89
CA LYS A 511 36.44 -7.54 0.72
C LYS A 511 36.36 -6.01 0.85
N TYR A 512 35.38 -5.40 0.19
CA TYR A 512 35.42 -3.96 -0.10
C TYR A 512 34.37 -3.14 0.65
N TRP A 513 33.25 -3.75 1.07
CA TRP A 513 32.08 -2.99 1.51
C TRP A 513 31.66 -3.29 2.94
N CYS A 514 31.38 -4.56 3.26
CA CYS A 514 30.96 -4.96 4.60
C CYS A 514 31.03 -6.47 4.86
N PRO A 515 31.11 -6.91 6.14
CA PRO A 515 30.96 -8.31 6.51
C PRO A 515 29.58 -8.88 6.16
N SER A 516 29.48 -10.22 6.14
CA SER A 516 28.24 -10.94 5.92
C SER A 516 27.89 -11.90 7.07
N ILE A 517 26.62 -12.19 7.27
CA ILE A 517 26.09 -13.13 8.28
C ILE A 517 25.16 -14.15 7.63
N LEU A 518 24.86 -15.24 8.34
CA LEU A 518 23.76 -16.15 7.96
C LEU A 518 22.48 -15.76 8.68
N SER A 519 21.36 -15.92 7.99
CA SER A 519 20.03 -15.69 8.54
C SER A 519 19.76 -16.52 9.80
N LYS A 520 20.18 -17.79 9.80
CA LYS A 520 20.05 -18.68 10.97
C LYS A 520 20.83 -18.17 12.19
N ASP A 521 21.98 -17.53 11.97
CA ASP A 521 22.82 -17.03 13.07
C ASP A 521 22.21 -15.74 13.65
N LEU A 522 21.58 -14.93 12.80
CA LEU A 522 20.78 -13.77 13.22
C LEU A 522 19.60 -14.21 14.09
N VAL A 523 18.79 -15.15 13.61
CA VAL A 523 17.63 -15.68 14.37
C VAL A 523 18.08 -16.30 15.68
N ALA A 524 19.08 -17.19 15.67
CA ALA A 524 19.57 -17.83 16.89
C ALA A 524 20.18 -16.85 17.90
N ALA A 525 20.64 -15.68 17.46
CA ALA A 525 21.10 -14.62 18.35
C ALA A 525 19.94 -13.79 18.92
N LEU A 526 18.90 -13.55 18.12
CA LEU A 526 17.66 -12.87 18.51
C LEU A 526 16.85 -13.68 19.53
N ASP A 527 16.81 -15.02 19.40
CA ASP A 527 16.13 -15.93 20.34
C ASP A 527 16.67 -15.85 21.77
N LYS A 528 17.87 -15.29 21.96
CA LYS A 528 18.52 -15.16 23.27
C LYS A 528 18.13 -13.88 24.01
N LEU A 529 17.36 -12.99 23.38
CA LEU A 529 16.78 -11.78 23.97
C LEU A 529 15.41 -12.10 24.57
#